data_AF-A0A1A7YNA9-F1
#
_entry.id   AF-A0A1A7YNA9-F1
#
_cell.length_a   1.000
_cell.length_b   1.000
_cell.length_c   1.000
_cell.angle_alpha   90.00
_cell.angle_beta   90.00
_cell.angle_gamma   90.00
#
_symmetry.space_group_name_H-M   'P 1'
#
loop_
_entity.id
_entity.type
_entity.pdbx_description
1 polymer ?
#
loop_
_entity_poly.entity_id
_entity_poly.type
_entity_poly.pdbx_seq_one_letter_code
_entity_poly.pdbx_strand_id
1 'polypeptide(L)' 'DNKGDYLTRTLRLTYRNSSRVLKQLHYMNWPDHGIPDTIPPILDMLHEMRVCQAHEDVPICLHCSAGCGRTGVLMV' A
#
# COMPACT_ATOMS: atom_id res chain seq x y z
N ASP A 1 -4.94 -5.27 -13.89
CA ASP A 1 -5.59 -3.98 -14.16
C ASP A 1 -4.74 -2.84 -13.64
N ASN A 2 -4.40 -1.90 -14.53
CA ASN A 2 -3.64 -0.71 -14.16
C ASN A 2 -4.63 0.32 -13.58
N LYS A 3 -4.61 0.53 -12.26
CA LYS A 3 -5.57 1.40 -11.56
C LYS A 3 -5.18 2.89 -11.57
N GLY A 4 -4.55 3.34 -12.65
CA GLY A 4 -4.11 4.73 -12.83
C GLY A 4 -2.80 5.04 -12.08
N ASP A 5 -2.88 5.22 -10.76
CA ASP A 5 -1.79 5.82 -9.97
C ASP A 5 -1.12 4.87 -8.96
N TYR A 6 -1.64 3.65 -8.83
CA TYR A 6 -1.03 2.60 -8.01
C TYR A 6 -1.11 1.21 -8.65
N LEU A 7 -0.15 0.37 -8.27
CA LEU A 7 0.00 -1.00 -8.76
C LEU A 7 -0.21 -1.99 -7.62
N THR A 8 -1.01 -3.03 -7.85
CA THR A 8 -1.12 -4.17 -6.93
C THR A 8 -0.24 -5.31 -7.44
N ARG A 9 0.71 -5.76 -6.61
CA ARG A 9 1.52 -6.96 -6.84
C ARG A 9 1.14 -8.06 -5.88
N THR A 10 1.03 -9.29 -6.40
CA THR A 10 0.94 -10.50 -5.58
C THR A 10 2.32 -11.12 -5.51
N LEU A 11 2.93 -11.12 -4.33
CA LEU A 11 4.27 -11.63 -4.06
C LEU A 11 4.16 -12.95 -3.30
N ARG A 12 4.96 -13.95 -3.70
CA ARG A 12 5.11 -15.20 -2.94
C ARG A 12 6.44 -15.15 -2.19
N LEU A 13 6.37 -15.11 -0.86
CA LEU A 13 7.53 -15.19 0.01
C LEU A 13 7.69 -16.64 0.49
N THR A 14 8.86 -17.23 0.27
CA THR A 14 9.19 -18.56 0.78
C THR A 14 10.38 -18.46 1.72
N TYR A 15 10.24 -19.01 2.92
CA TYR A 15 11.32 -19.12 3.89
C TYR A 15 11.26 -20.51 4.54
N ARG A 16 12.36 -21.27 4.41
CA ARG A 16 12.42 -22.70 4.78
C ARG A 16 11.28 -23.47 4.10
N ASN A 17 10.52 -24.27 4.86
CA ASN A 17 9.42 -25.09 4.36
C ASN A 17 8.06 -24.38 4.46
N SER A 18 8.05 -23.05 4.46
CA SER A 18 6.83 -22.26 4.58
C SER A 18 6.76 -21.18 3.51
N SER A 19 5.59 -21.03 2.90
CA SER A 19 5.31 -20.00 1.92
C SER A 19 4.14 -19.13 2.37
N ARG A 20 4.22 -17.84 2.09
CA ARG A 20 3.14 -16.87 2.28
C ARG A 20 2.94 -16.07 1.01
N VAL A 21 1.70 -15.67 0.77
CA VAL A 21 1.36 -14.74 -0.32
C VAL A 21 1.09 -13.38 0.31
N LEU A 22 1.73 -12.35 -0.24
CA LEU A 22 1.60 -10.97 0.19
C LEU A 22 1.01 -10.16 -0.96
N LYS A 23 0.14 -9.21 -0.64
CA LYS A 23 -0.29 -8.17 -1.57
C LYS A 23 0.47 -6.88 -1.26
N GLN A 24 1.16 -6.34 -2.25
CA GLN A 24 1.82 -5.05 -2.18
C GLN A 24 1.05 -4.05 -3.04
N LEU A 25 0.51 -3.01 -2.42
CA LEU A 25 -0.10 -1.87 -3.11
C LEU A 25 0.95 -0.76 -3.17
N HIS A 26 1.34 -0.35 -4.37
CA HIS A 26 2.43 0.60 -4.60
C HIS A 26 1.91 1.83 -5.33
N TYR A 27 1.70 2.91 -4.58
CA TYR A 27 1.34 4.22 -5.12
C TYR A 27 2.58 4.90 -5.73
N MET A 28 2.52 5.22 -7.03
CA MET A 28 3.68 5.73 -7.77
C MET A 28 3.64 7.25 -7.96
N ASN A 29 2.45 7.85 -7.90
CA ASN A 29 2.23 9.23 -8.33
C ASN A 29 2.11 10.23 -7.14
N TRP A 30 2.88 9.99 -6.06
CA TRP A 30 2.94 10.91 -4.92
C TRP A 30 4.36 11.46 -4.75
N PRO A 31 4.59 12.75 -5.08
CA PRO A 31 5.91 13.38 -4.93
C PRO A 31 6.35 13.44 -3.46
N ASP A 32 7.66 13.37 -3.20
CA ASP A 32 8.19 13.26 -1.84
C ASP A 32 8.01 14.56 -1.01
N HIS A 33 8.03 15.73 -1.67
CA HIS A 33 7.86 17.05 -1.08
C HIS A 33 6.63 17.80 -1.60
N GLY A 34 5.54 17.06 -1.85
CA GLY A 34 4.31 17.64 -2.35
C GLY A 34 3.07 16.82 -1.99
N ILE A 35 1.96 17.20 -2.60
CA ILE A 35 0.71 16.46 -2.53
C ILE A 35 0.50 15.66 -3.82
N PRO A 36 -0.33 14.62 -3.79
CA PRO A 36 -0.83 13.99 -5.01
C PRO A 36 -1.65 15.00 -5.82
N ASP A 37 -1.60 14.89 -7.15
CA ASP A 37 -2.41 15.75 -8.02
C ASP A 37 -3.91 15.54 -7.82
N THR A 38 -4.31 14.31 -7.49
CA THR A 38 -5.69 13.95 -7.17
C THR A 38 -5.75 12.98 -6.00
N ILE A 39 -6.82 13.07 -5.21
CA ILE A 39 -7.05 12.24 -4.01
C ILE A 39 -7.74 10.89 -4.27
N PRO A 40 -8.70 10.76 -5.22
CA PRO A 40 -9.43 9.49 -5.42
C PRO A 40 -8.56 8.23 -5.53
N PRO A 41 -7.42 8.22 -6.26
CA PRO A 41 -6.60 7.02 -6.39
C PRO A 41 -6.01 6.53 -5.06
N ILE A 42 -5.77 7.44 -4.10
CA ILE A 42 -5.32 7.08 -2.74
C ILE A 42 -6.46 6.44 -1.96
N LEU A 43 -7.67 6.99 -2.07
CA LEU A 43 -8.84 6.42 -1.42
C LEU A 43 -9.17 5.03 -1.96
N ASP A 44 -9.05 4.83 -3.28
CA ASP A 44 -9.22 3.53 -3.92
C ASP A 44 -8.18 2.51 -3.43
N MET A 45 -6.91 2.93 -3.30
CA MET A 45 -5.85 2.11 -2.73
C MET A 45 -6.12 1.74 -1.27
N LEU A 46 -6.55 2.69 -0.44
CA LEU A 46 -6.90 2.46 0.97
C LEU A 46 -8.11 1.53 1.11
N HIS A 47 -9.11 1.68 0.23
CA HIS A 47 -10.25 0.77 0.17
C HIS A 47 -9.80 -0.65 -0.19
N GLU A 48 -8.98 -0.81 -1.23
CA GLU A 48 -8.42 -2.12 -1.60
C GLU A 48 -7.57 -2.73 -0.49
N MET A 49 -6.77 -1.92 0.22
CA MET A 49 -5.99 -2.36 1.38
C MET A 49 -6.89 -3.00 2.45
N ARG A 50 -8.03 -2.36 2.77
CA ARG A 50 -9.02 -2.89 3.73
C ARG A 50 -9.81 -4.09 3.22
N VAL A 51 -10.06 -4.17 1.92
CA VAL A 51 -10.62 -5.40 1.30
C VAL A 51 -9.63 -6.56 1.38
N CYS A 52 -8.32 -6.29 1.23
CA CYS A 52 -7.28 -7.31 1.33
C CYS A 52 -7.08 -7.81 2.76
N GLN A 53 -7.26 -6.93 3.75
CA GLN A 53 -7.21 -7.27 5.17
C GLN A 53 -8.21 -6.43 5.97
N ALA A 54 -9.37 -7.02 6.25
CA ALA A 54 -10.45 -6.35 6.97
C ALA A 54 -10.24 -6.31 8.50
N HIS A 55 -9.46 -7.26 9.03
CA HIS A 55 -9.18 -7.38 10.46
C HIS A 55 -7.85 -6.69 10.85
N GLU A 56 -7.70 -6.44 12.15
CA GLU A 56 -6.50 -5.80 12.73
C GLU A 56 -5.57 -6.79 13.46
N ASP A 57 -5.86 -8.10 13.38
CA ASP A 57 -5.09 -9.15 14.07
C ASP A 57 -3.60 -9.22 13.70
N VAL A 58 -3.23 -8.69 12.53
CA VAL A 58 -1.85 -8.61 12.06
C VAL A 58 -1.57 -7.21 11.48
N PRO A 59 -0.35 -6.67 11.62
CA PRO A 59 -0.05 -5.32 11.15
C PRO A 59 0.01 -5.24 9.62
N ILE A 60 -0.43 -4.10 9.09
CA ILE A 60 -0.16 -3.72 7.69
C ILE A 60 1.15 -2.93 7.66
N CYS A 61 2.07 -3.31 6.79
CA CYS A 61 3.31 -2.56 6.58
C CYS A 61 3.06 -1.41 5.61
N LEU A 62 3.14 -0.18 6.11
CA LEU A 62 3.11 1.05 5.31
C LEU A 62 4.48 1.71 5.35
N HIS A 63 5.02 2.09 4.19
CA HIS A 63 6.29 2.82 4.12
C HIS A 63 6.32 3.78 2.93
N CYS A 64 7.20 4.77 3.01
CA CYS A 64 7.59 5.61 1.88
C CYS A 64 9.12 5.56 1.74
N SER A 65 9.80 6.72 1.62
CA SER A 65 11.26 6.82 1.72
C SER A 65 11.70 6.90 3.18
N ALA A 66 11.36 8.00 3.88
CA ALA A 66 11.72 8.22 5.29
C ALA A 66 10.76 7.57 6.30
N GLY A 67 9.59 7.11 5.86
CA GLY A 67 8.58 6.50 6.74
C GLY A 67 7.73 7.49 7.56
N CYS A 68 7.82 8.80 7.30
CA CYS A 68 7.14 9.82 8.11
C CYS A 68 5.98 10.53 7.38
N GLY A 69 6.25 11.32 6.33
CA GLY A 69 5.26 12.21 5.71
C GLY A 69 4.08 11.48 5.07
N ARG A 70 4.31 10.87 3.90
CA ARG A 70 3.29 10.10 3.17
C ARG A 70 2.72 8.94 3.99
N THR A 71 3.57 8.25 4.76
CA THR A 71 3.14 7.20 5.68
C THR A 71 2.16 7.73 6.72
N GLY A 72 2.49 8.85 7.37
CA GLY A 72 1.67 9.49 8.39
C GLY A 72 0.30 9.89 7.84
N VAL A 73 0.25 10.48 6.65
CA VAL A 73 -1.02 10.85 6.00
C VAL A 73 -1.93 9.64 5.77
N LEU A 74 -1.38 8.47 5.46
CA LEU A 74 -2.16 7.24 5.23
C LEU A 74 -2.58 6.51 6.50
N MET A 75 -2.01 6.83 7.66
CA MET A 75 -2.32 6.19 8.94
C MET A 75 -3.43 6.90 9.73
N VAL A 76 -3.69 8.18 9.42
CA VAL A 76 -4.78 8.97 10.02
C VAL A 76 -6.12 8.52 9.47
#